data_AF-A0A946MGA1-F1
#
_entry.id   AF-A0A946MGA1-F1
#
_cell.length_a   1.000
_cell.length_b   1.000
_cell.length_c   1.000
_cell.angle_alpha   90.00
_cell.angle_beta   90.00
_cell.angle_gamma   90.00
#
_symmetry.space_group_name_H-M   'P 1'
#
loop_
_entity.id
_entity.type
_entity.pdbx_description
1 polymer ?
#
loop_
_entity_poly.entity_id
_entity_poly.type
_entity_poly.pdbx_seq_one_letter_code
_entity_poly.pdbx_strand_id
1 'polypeptide(L)'
;MNQFLLIKLTAVLTFSCIAQSVQAQAYCALRDPVRQIGELYPGFSYMSHVGVVTTEARKEVGTRLPFTLHFNELGSHTLYAVSNGDARVGYVHVRPEITRWGIMEITWSLDADLRIQDFAFQRCRNRRRAIMEGDGFKKQLQGKSFDELIELLNEDGTDISAGGLEVSTLDHEFAAAIVRCALKTIAVTTIVWRDEVKTAMVLPESRNLHQVAEVYTPAVRQALERMFIADNADIERKTVNVFRIIDGSKKKDS
;
A
#
# COMPACT_ATOMS: atom_id res chain seq x y z
N MET A 1 9.84 46.65 -47.49
CA MET A 1 10.10 45.73 -46.36
C MET A 1 9.89 44.32 -46.89
N ASN A 2 10.97 43.55 -47.08
CA ASN A 2 10.96 42.32 -47.88
C ASN A 2 10.03 41.25 -47.28
N GLN A 3 9.07 40.75 -48.06
CA GLN A 3 8.19 39.63 -47.67
C GLN A 3 8.98 38.40 -47.18
N PHE A 4 10.16 38.17 -47.73
CA PHE A 4 11.08 37.12 -47.28
C PHE A 4 11.61 37.32 -45.85
N LEU A 5 11.74 38.56 -45.38
CA LEU A 5 12.16 38.85 -44.01
C LEU A 5 11.01 38.64 -43.01
N LEU A 6 9.78 38.96 -43.42
CA LEU A 6 8.58 38.74 -42.61
C LEU A 6 8.31 37.24 -42.43
N ILE A 7 8.42 36.43 -43.51
CA ILE A 7 8.21 34.97 -43.46
C ILE A 7 9.27 34.29 -42.57
N LYS A 8 10.54 34.74 -42.63
CA LYS A 8 11.59 34.22 -41.76
C LYS A 8 11.38 34.58 -40.29
N LEU A 9 10.90 35.80 -39.99
CA LEU A 9 10.58 36.19 -38.61
C LEU A 9 9.40 35.39 -38.05
N THR A 10 8.35 35.17 -38.84
CA THR A 10 7.18 34.40 -38.40
C THR A 10 7.55 32.95 -38.14
N ALA A 11 8.40 32.34 -38.98
CA ALA A 11 8.87 30.96 -38.80
C ALA A 11 9.75 30.77 -37.55
N VAL A 12 10.56 31.77 -37.18
CA VAL A 12 11.38 31.73 -35.96
C VAL A 12 10.53 31.91 -34.71
N LEU A 13 9.48 32.74 -34.76
CA LEU A 13 8.56 32.92 -33.63
C LEU A 13 7.66 31.69 -33.39
N THR A 14 7.19 31.00 -34.43
CA THR A 14 6.39 29.78 -34.24
C THR A 14 7.22 28.59 -33.73
N PHE A 15 8.52 28.52 -34.05
CA PHE A 15 9.38 27.43 -33.56
C PHE A 15 9.76 27.58 -32.08
N SER A 16 9.75 28.79 -31.51
CA SER A 16 10.05 29.01 -30.08
C SER A 16 8.89 28.67 -29.14
N CYS A 17 7.65 28.57 -29.63
CA CYS A 17 6.49 28.30 -28.77
C CYS A 17 6.27 26.81 -28.43
N ILE A 18 7.06 25.89 -28.98
CA ILE A 18 6.89 24.43 -28.77
C ILE A 18 7.79 23.90 -27.63
N ALA A 19 8.66 24.74 -27.06
CA ALA A 19 9.47 24.38 -25.90
C ALA A 19 8.70 24.46 -24.56
N GLN A 20 7.43 24.04 -24.54
CA GLN A 20 6.79 23.74 -23.27
C GLN A 20 7.50 22.53 -22.68
N SER A 21 8.02 22.70 -21.48
CA SER A 21 8.58 21.63 -20.67
C SER A 21 7.50 20.56 -20.49
N VAL A 22 7.55 19.53 -21.33
CA VAL A 22 6.94 18.25 -21.00
C VAL A 22 7.67 17.78 -19.76
N GLN A 23 7.11 18.11 -18.59
CA GLN A 23 7.46 17.42 -17.36
C GLN A 23 6.91 16.02 -17.51
N ALA A 24 7.66 15.17 -18.21
CA ALA A 24 7.59 13.75 -18.01
C ALA A 24 8.06 13.55 -16.57
N GLN A 25 7.12 13.57 -15.62
CA GLN A 25 7.37 12.98 -14.32
C GLN A 25 7.89 11.58 -14.60
N ALA A 26 9.11 11.30 -14.17
CA ALA A 26 9.63 9.95 -14.16
C ALA A 26 8.60 9.10 -13.42
N TYR A 27 7.85 8.29 -14.18
CA TYR A 27 6.94 7.30 -13.64
C TYR A 27 7.82 6.21 -13.03
N CYS A 28 8.32 6.46 -11.82
CA CYS A 28 8.79 5.41 -10.96
C CYS A 28 7.57 4.51 -10.76
N ALA A 29 7.57 3.35 -11.43
CA ALA A 29 6.53 2.34 -11.34
C ALA A 29 6.49 1.65 -9.96
N LEU A 30 6.84 2.38 -8.90
CA LEU A 30 6.52 2.03 -7.53
C LEU A 30 5.02 2.26 -7.40
N ARG A 31 4.25 1.17 -7.46
CA ARG A 31 2.78 1.16 -7.50
C ARG A 31 2.18 1.45 -6.13
N ASP A 32 2.65 2.50 -5.48
CA ASP A 32 2.18 2.88 -4.17
C ASP A 32 0.73 3.36 -4.27
N PRO A 33 -0.16 2.93 -3.37
CA PRO A 33 -1.59 3.24 -3.41
C PRO A 33 -1.88 4.66 -2.91
N VAL A 34 -1.05 5.66 -3.23
CA VAL A 34 -1.14 7.02 -2.66
C VAL A 34 -2.53 7.62 -2.87
N ARG A 35 -3.09 7.47 -4.09
CA ARG A 35 -4.44 7.93 -4.41
C ARG A 35 -5.49 7.21 -3.55
N GLN A 36 -5.41 5.89 -3.45
CA GLN A 36 -6.35 5.08 -2.69
C GLN A 36 -6.24 5.33 -1.18
N ILE A 37 -5.04 5.59 -0.65
CA ILE A 37 -4.88 6.01 0.75
C ILE A 37 -5.62 7.33 0.99
N GLY A 38 -5.49 8.31 0.09
CA GLY A 38 -6.23 9.57 0.19
C GLY A 38 -7.75 9.42 0.08
N GLU A 39 -8.23 8.44 -0.68
CA GLU A 39 -9.66 8.10 -0.79
C GLU A 39 -10.20 7.39 0.46
N LEU A 40 -9.42 6.44 1.01
CA LEU A 40 -9.81 5.62 2.16
C LEU A 40 -9.61 6.34 3.50
N TYR A 41 -8.64 7.26 3.57
CA TYR A 41 -8.30 8.05 4.76
C TYR A 41 -8.05 9.53 4.42
N PRO A 42 -9.10 10.30 4.08
CA PRO A 42 -8.95 11.71 3.71
C PRO A 42 -8.40 12.56 4.86
N GLY A 43 -7.26 13.21 4.64
CA GLY A 43 -6.63 14.11 5.63
C GLY A 43 -5.74 13.45 6.68
N PHE A 44 -5.53 12.13 6.59
CA PHE A 44 -4.66 11.40 7.50
C PHE A 44 -3.22 11.36 6.96
N SER A 45 -2.25 11.19 7.85
CA SER A 45 -0.86 10.93 7.49
C SER A 45 -0.59 9.42 7.46
N TYR A 46 0.48 8.99 6.79
CA TYR A 46 0.86 7.59 6.77
C TYR A 46 2.37 7.39 6.70
N MET A 47 2.83 6.23 7.18
CA MET A 47 4.22 5.78 7.14
C MET A 47 4.32 4.40 6.49
N SER A 48 5.28 4.22 5.58
CA SER A 48 5.50 2.95 4.88
C SER A 48 6.48 2.04 5.63
N HIS A 49 6.15 0.76 5.69
CA HIS A 49 6.94 -0.32 6.27
C HIS A 49 7.13 -1.40 5.21
N VAL A 50 8.35 -1.51 4.67
CA VAL A 50 8.67 -2.55 3.69
C VAL A 50 8.99 -3.85 4.42
N GLY A 51 8.27 -4.91 4.09
CA GLY A 51 8.44 -6.24 4.65
C GLY A 51 8.76 -7.26 3.57
N VAL A 52 9.55 -8.27 3.93
CA VAL A 52 9.88 -9.40 3.06
C VAL A 52 9.17 -10.65 3.60
N VAL A 53 8.35 -11.29 2.78
CA VAL A 53 7.72 -12.55 3.18
C VAL A 53 8.73 -13.69 3.04
N THR A 54 9.28 -14.15 4.16
CA THR A 54 10.21 -15.30 4.18
C THR A 54 9.49 -16.63 3.93
N THR A 55 10.26 -17.70 3.72
CA THR A 55 9.71 -19.06 3.57
C THR A 55 8.92 -19.49 4.81
N GLU A 56 9.42 -19.15 5.99
CA GLU A 56 8.79 -19.45 7.28
C GLU A 56 7.47 -18.69 7.42
N ALA A 57 7.49 -17.37 7.16
CA ALA A 57 6.29 -16.55 7.18
C ALA A 57 5.24 -17.06 6.18
N ARG A 58 5.67 -17.45 4.97
CA ARG A 58 4.78 -18.04 3.97
C ARG A 58 4.12 -19.32 4.46
N LYS A 59 4.87 -20.21 5.12
CA LYS A 59 4.33 -21.45 5.69
C LYS A 59 3.30 -21.14 6.78
N GLU A 60 3.60 -20.20 7.67
CA GLU A 60 2.68 -19.77 8.72
C GLU A 60 1.40 -19.15 8.14
N VAL A 61 1.50 -18.27 7.13
CA VAL A 61 0.33 -17.73 6.42
C VAL A 61 -0.50 -18.86 5.81
N GLY A 62 0.15 -19.81 5.15
CA GLY A 62 -0.50 -20.97 4.54
C GLY A 62 -1.28 -21.84 5.53
N THR A 63 -0.83 -21.95 6.78
CA THR A 63 -1.57 -22.70 7.83
C THR A 63 -2.84 -22.01 8.32
N ARG A 64 -3.02 -20.71 8.02
CA ARG A 64 -4.20 -19.95 8.43
C ARG A 64 -5.29 -19.91 7.37
N LEU A 65 -4.98 -20.22 6.12
CA LEU A 65 -5.89 -20.05 4.99
C LEU A 65 -6.51 -21.39 4.58
N PRO A 66 -7.80 -21.43 4.21
CA PRO A 66 -8.47 -22.66 3.74
C PRO A 66 -8.12 -23.00 2.29
N PHE A 67 -7.27 -22.19 1.64
CA PHE A 67 -6.86 -22.34 0.25
C PHE A 67 -5.34 -22.16 0.10
N THR A 68 -4.83 -22.62 -1.04
CA THR A 68 -3.39 -22.55 -1.32
C THR A 68 -2.97 -21.16 -1.82
N LEU A 69 -1.75 -20.78 -1.44
CA LEU A 69 -1.11 -19.55 -1.90
C LEU A 69 -0.27 -19.85 -3.14
N HIS A 70 -0.33 -18.98 -4.15
CA HIS A 70 0.55 -19.13 -5.30
C HIS A 70 2.00 -18.79 -4.90
N PHE A 71 2.99 -19.54 -5.40
CA PHE A 71 4.39 -19.40 -4.99
C PHE A 71 4.96 -18.00 -5.27
N ASN A 72 4.52 -17.33 -6.33
CA ASN A 72 4.93 -15.95 -6.66
C ASN A 72 4.08 -14.84 -6.00
N GLU A 73 3.16 -15.17 -5.10
CA GLU A 73 2.19 -14.20 -4.59
C GLU A 73 2.68 -13.39 -3.38
N LEU A 74 3.67 -13.92 -2.66
CA LEU A 74 4.19 -13.39 -1.40
C LEU A 74 5.70 -13.10 -1.53
N GLY A 75 6.04 -11.99 -2.17
CA GLY A 75 7.41 -11.45 -2.22
C GLY A 75 7.63 -10.35 -1.17
N SER A 76 8.20 -9.22 -1.59
CA SER A 76 8.29 -8.01 -0.77
C SER A 76 7.06 -7.14 -0.97
N HIS A 77 6.48 -6.64 0.11
CA HIS A 77 5.30 -5.77 0.09
C HIS A 77 5.48 -4.62 1.07
N THR A 78 4.66 -3.58 0.92
CA THR A 78 4.68 -2.40 1.78
C THR A 78 3.38 -2.32 2.57
N LEU A 79 3.48 -2.25 3.89
CA LEU A 79 2.38 -1.90 4.79
C LEU A 79 2.42 -0.40 5.05
N TYR A 80 1.28 0.26 4.98
CA TYR A 80 1.16 1.69 5.30
C TYR A 80 0.45 1.82 6.64
N ALA A 81 1.15 2.27 7.68
CA ALA A 81 0.52 2.61 8.96
C ALA A 81 -0.09 4.01 8.85
N VAL A 82 -1.38 4.15 9.15
CA VAL A 82 -2.14 5.41 8.99
C VAL A 82 -2.37 6.05 10.36
N SER A 83 -2.18 7.37 10.44
CA SER A 83 -2.31 8.14 11.67
C SER A 83 -3.20 9.37 11.50
N ASN A 84 -3.95 9.70 12.55
CA ASN A 84 -4.65 10.97 12.72
C ASN A 84 -3.94 11.78 13.81
N GLY A 85 -3.11 12.74 13.40
CA GLY A 85 -2.15 13.37 14.30
C GLY A 85 -1.20 12.31 14.88
N ASP A 86 -1.12 12.22 16.21
CA ASP A 86 -0.23 11.29 16.90
C ASP A 86 -0.85 9.90 17.11
N ALA A 87 -2.15 9.73 16.86
CA ALA A 87 -2.84 8.47 17.06
C ALA A 87 -2.81 7.62 15.78
N ARG A 88 -2.27 6.40 15.87
CA ARG A 88 -2.41 5.41 14.79
C ARG A 88 -3.84 4.90 14.75
N VAL A 89 -4.48 4.97 13.59
CA VAL A 89 -5.89 4.59 13.41
C VAL A 89 -6.08 3.27 12.65
N GLY A 90 -5.04 2.81 11.95
CA GLY A 90 -5.13 1.59 11.19
C GLY A 90 -4.01 1.43 10.17
N TYR A 91 -4.30 0.63 9.15
CA TYR A 91 -3.34 0.22 8.13
C TYR A 91 -3.94 0.24 6.74
N VAL A 92 -3.11 0.50 5.74
CA VAL A 92 -3.40 0.24 4.34
C VAL A 92 -2.43 -0.79 3.79
N HIS A 93 -2.94 -1.80 3.09
CA HIS A 93 -2.13 -2.83 2.47
C HIS A 93 -2.72 -3.22 1.11
N VAL A 94 -1.88 -3.23 0.08
CA VAL A 94 -2.28 -3.64 -1.28
C VAL A 94 -1.95 -5.10 -1.48
N ARG A 95 -2.92 -5.88 -1.98
CA ARG A 95 -2.71 -7.28 -2.31
C ARG A 95 -3.29 -7.62 -3.68
N PRO A 96 -2.55 -8.38 -4.51
CA PRO A 96 -3.08 -8.95 -5.72
C PRO A 96 -3.91 -10.21 -5.42
N GLU A 97 -4.87 -10.51 -6.28
CA GLU A 97 -5.60 -11.77 -6.31
C GLU A 97 -5.78 -12.21 -7.77
N ILE A 98 -5.59 -13.50 -8.03
CA ILE A 98 -5.80 -14.09 -9.35
C ILE A 98 -7.27 -14.46 -9.50
N THR A 99 -7.88 -14.02 -10.60
CA THR A 99 -9.27 -14.34 -10.96
C THR A 99 -9.35 -14.83 -12.40
N ARG A 100 -10.51 -15.35 -12.83
CA ARG A 100 -10.74 -15.73 -14.24
C ARG A 100 -10.57 -14.58 -15.24
N TRP A 101 -10.64 -13.33 -14.79
CA TRP A 101 -10.45 -12.12 -15.62
C TRP A 101 -9.02 -11.55 -15.54
N GLY A 102 -8.11 -12.29 -14.92
CA GLY A 102 -6.73 -11.91 -14.66
C GLY A 102 -6.51 -11.41 -13.23
N ILE A 103 -5.38 -10.76 -13.02
CA ILE A 103 -4.98 -10.24 -11.70
C ILE A 103 -5.80 -8.98 -11.38
N MET A 104 -6.46 -8.99 -10.23
CA MET A 104 -6.97 -7.79 -9.57
C MET A 104 -6.00 -7.38 -8.46
N GLU A 105 -5.91 -6.08 -8.18
CA GLU A 105 -5.11 -5.50 -7.10
C GLU A 105 -6.06 -4.66 -6.25
N ILE A 106 -6.17 -5.01 -4.96
CA ILE A 106 -7.07 -4.38 -4.01
C ILE A 106 -6.25 -3.67 -2.95
N THR A 107 -6.55 -2.39 -2.73
CA THR A 107 -6.07 -1.62 -1.59
C THR A 107 -7.06 -1.83 -0.45
N TRP A 108 -6.60 -2.46 0.64
CA TRP A 108 -7.39 -2.70 1.84
C TRP A 108 -7.12 -1.62 2.88
N SER A 109 -8.18 -1.11 3.48
CA SER A 109 -8.14 -0.30 4.70
C SER A 109 -8.53 -1.19 5.88
N LEU A 110 -7.65 -1.25 6.87
CA LEU A 110 -7.82 -2.03 8.09
C LEU A 110 -7.79 -1.10 9.31
N ASP A 111 -8.55 -1.40 10.35
CA ASP A 111 -8.38 -0.74 11.64
C ASP A 111 -7.14 -1.24 12.40
N ALA A 112 -6.91 -0.70 13.59
CA ALA A 112 -5.79 -1.08 14.44
C ALA A 112 -5.82 -2.57 14.88
N ASP A 113 -7.02 -3.18 14.90
CA ASP A 113 -7.25 -4.60 15.23
C ASP A 113 -7.26 -5.50 13.97
N LEU A 114 -6.85 -4.96 12.82
CA LEU A 114 -6.84 -5.62 11.51
C LEU A 114 -8.22 -6.07 11.01
N ARG A 115 -9.30 -5.41 11.44
CA ARG A 115 -10.64 -5.58 10.87
C ARG A 115 -10.81 -4.70 9.64
N ILE A 116 -11.66 -5.14 8.71
CA ILE A 116 -11.89 -4.39 7.46
C ILE A 116 -12.61 -3.08 7.75
N GLN A 117 -12.04 -1.95 7.33
CA GLN A 117 -12.71 -0.64 7.35
C GLN A 117 -13.32 -0.32 5.99
N ASP A 118 -12.56 -0.54 4.92
CA ASP A 118 -13.02 -0.38 3.54
C ASP A 118 -11.99 -0.99 2.56
N PHE A 119 -12.28 -0.95 1.26
CA PHE A 119 -11.33 -1.26 0.20
C PHE A 119 -11.60 -0.47 -1.08
N ALA A 120 -10.60 -0.42 -1.95
CA ALA A 120 -10.71 0.13 -3.29
C ALA A 120 -9.89 -0.71 -4.28
N PHE A 121 -10.38 -0.89 -5.51
CA PHE A 121 -9.58 -1.54 -6.54
C PHE A 121 -8.54 -0.57 -7.11
N GLN A 122 -7.26 -0.92 -6.97
CA GLN A 122 -6.18 -0.28 -7.70
C GLN A 122 -6.14 -0.77 -9.16
N ARG A 123 -6.46 -2.05 -9.36
CA ARG A 123 -6.59 -2.67 -10.68
C ARG A 123 -7.67 -3.73 -10.66
N CYS A 124 -8.62 -3.64 -11.59
CA CYS A 124 -9.63 -4.68 -11.77
C CYS A 124 -10.15 -4.62 -13.21
N ARG A 125 -10.22 -5.79 -13.87
CA ARG A 125 -10.74 -5.92 -15.24
C ARG A 125 -12.15 -6.48 -15.30
N ASN A 126 -12.71 -6.86 -14.15
CA ASN A 126 -14.07 -7.37 -14.09
C ASN A 126 -15.06 -6.23 -14.33
N ARG A 127 -15.98 -6.40 -15.29
CA ARG A 127 -17.03 -5.41 -15.62
C ARG A 127 -18.00 -5.18 -14.46
N ARG A 128 -18.08 -6.11 -13.51
CA ARG A 128 -18.93 -6.04 -12.32
C ARG A 128 -18.24 -5.36 -11.12
N ARG A 129 -17.06 -4.77 -11.31
CA ARG A 129 -16.31 -3.99 -10.29
C ARG A 129 -17.18 -3.00 -9.54
N ALA A 130 -17.98 -2.20 -10.26
CA ALA A 130 -18.78 -1.13 -9.66
C ALA A 130 -19.82 -1.65 -8.65
N ILE A 131 -20.29 -2.90 -8.81
CA ILE A 131 -21.22 -3.52 -7.87
C ILE A 131 -20.51 -3.81 -6.54
N MET A 132 -19.26 -4.29 -6.61
CA MET A 132 -18.46 -4.61 -5.42
C MET A 132 -17.89 -3.36 -4.74
N GLU A 133 -17.67 -2.26 -5.49
CA GLU A 133 -17.29 -0.98 -4.89
C GLU A 133 -18.48 -0.23 -4.28
N GLY A 134 -19.72 -0.68 -4.50
CA GLY A 134 -20.90 -0.08 -3.94
C GLY A 134 -21.04 -0.31 -2.44
N ASP A 135 -21.62 0.67 -1.74
CA ASP A 135 -21.82 0.64 -0.29
C ASP A 135 -22.53 -0.62 0.22
N GLY A 136 -23.47 -1.16 -0.57
CA GLY A 136 -24.22 -2.37 -0.21
C GLY A 136 -23.33 -3.60 -0.05
N PHE A 137 -22.30 -3.76 -0.90
CA PHE A 137 -21.34 -4.85 -0.77
C PHE A 137 -20.31 -4.54 0.32
N LYS A 138 -19.75 -3.32 0.30
CA LYS A 138 -18.72 -2.89 1.27
C LYS A 138 -19.19 -3.04 2.72
N LYS A 139 -20.41 -2.63 3.04
CA LYS A 139 -21.00 -2.74 4.38
C LYS A 139 -21.08 -4.17 4.90
N GLN A 140 -21.17 -5.16 4.01
CA GLN A 140 -21.17 -6.57 4.42
C GLN A 140 -19.78 -7.05 4.85
N LEU A 141 -18.70 -6.35 4.47
CA LEU A 141 -17.33 -6.68 4.87
C LEU A 141 -16.82 -5.82 6.03
N GLN A 142 -17.37 -4.62 6.21
CA GLN A 142 -16.96 -3.68 7.25
C GLN A 142 -17.04 -4.28 8.66
N GLY A 143 -16.02 -4.03 9.47
CA GLY A 143 -15.87 -4.52 10.84
C GLY A 143 -15.48 -5.98 10.97
N LYS A 144 -15.50 -6.77 9.89
CA LYS A 144 -15.18 -8.20 9.95
C LYS A 144 -13.70 -8.42 10.23
N SER A 145 -13.45 -9.32 11.17
CA SER A 145 -12.15 -9.90 11.48
C SER A 145 -11.78 -11.05 10.53
N PHE A 146 -10.58 -11.58 10.68
CA PHE A 146 -10.11 -12.73 9.91
C PHE A 146 -11.07 -13.93 10.01
N ASP A 147 -11.48 -14.30 11.22
CA ASP A 147 -12.31 -15.49 11.45
C ASP A 147 -13.72 -15.29 10.88
N GLU A 148 -14.30 -14.10 11.02
CA GLU A 148 -15.61 -13.77 10.42
C GLU A 148 -15.57 -13.73 8.89
N LEU A 149 -14.41 -13.44 8.27
CA LEU A 149 -14.24 -13.51 6.83
C LEU A 149 -14.11 -14.96 6.33
N ILE A 150 -13.56 -15.87 7.14
CA ILE A 150 -13.51 -17.31 6.81
C ILE A 150 -14.93 -17.86 6.68
N GLU A 151 -15.84 -17.49 7.58
CA GLU A 151 -17.23 -17.95 7.58
C GLU A 151 -18.02 -17.52 6.33
N LEU A 152 -17.55 -16.50 5.60
CA LEU A 152 -18.17 -16.06 4.35
C LEU A 152 -17.87 -16.98 3.16
N LEU A 153 -16.88 -17.87 3.29
CA LEU A 153 -16.46 -18.77 2.24
C LEU A 153 -16.94 -20.19 2.51
N ASN A 154 -17.11 -20.96 1.44
CA ASN A 154 -17.26 -22.40 1.53
C ASN A 154 -15.95 -23.06 2.03
N GLU A 155 -16.00 -24.37 2.31
CA GLU A 155 -14.90 -25.11 2.95
C GLU A 155 -13.56 -25.02 2.19
N ASP A 156 -13.58 -24.97 0.86
CA ASP A 156 -12.37 -24.88 0.02
C ASP A 156 -11.97 -23.43 -0.34
N GLY A 157 -12.74 -22.45 0.13
CA GLY A 157 -12.49 -21.04 -0.10
C GLY A 157 -12.73 -20.56 -1.53
N THR A 158 -13.24 -21.40 -2.42
CA THR A 158 -13.41 -21.05 -3.84
C THR A 158 -14.64 -20.20 -4.10
N ASP A 159 -15.66 -20.33 -3.26
CA ASP A 159 -16.97 -19.68 -3.43
C ASP A 159 -17.53 -19.11 -2.11
N ILE A 160 -18.62 -18.34 -2.20
CA ILE A 160 -19.33 -17.78 -1.03
C ILE A 160 -20.16 -18.88 -0.35
N SER A 161 -20.13 -18.91 0.99
CA SER A 161 -20.97 -19.81 1.80
C SER A 161 -22.47 -19.48 1.66
N ALA A 162 -23.34 -20.45 1.94
CA ALA A 162 -24.77 -20.22 1.89
C ALA A 162 -25.18 -19.14 2.91
N GLY A 163 -25.66 -17.99 2.41
CA GLY A 163 -26.02 -16.84 3.25
C GLY A 163 -24.83 -16.00 3.74
N GLY A 164 -23.60 -16.28 3.28
CA GLY A 164 -22.40 -15.53 3.69
C GLY A 164 -22.43 -14.08 3.22
N LEU A 165 -22.71 -13.86 1.94
CA LEU A 165 -22.88 -12.52 1.35
C LEU A 165 -24.15 -12.43 0.51
N GLU A 166 -24.85 -11.31 0.64
CA GLU A 166 -25.98 -10.92 -0.19
C GLU A 166 -25.47 -10.37 -1.53
N VAL A 167 -25.17 -11.30 -2.44
CA VAL A 167 -24.73 -11.01 -3.82
C VAL A 167 -25.44 -11.94 -4.82
N SER A 168 -25.59 -11.46 -6.06
CA SER A 168 -26.12 -12.29 -7.15
C SER A 168 -25.24 -13.52 -7.36
N THR A 169 -25.84 -14.66 -7.70
CA THR A 169 -25.10 -15.90 -8.03
C THR A 169 -24.06 -15.70 -9.14
N LEU A 170 -24.28 -14.75 -10.05
CA LEU A 170 -23.32 -14.38 -11.10
C LEU A 170 -22.04 -13.71 -10.56
N ASP A 171 -22.09 -13.21 -9.33
CA ASP A 171 -21.02 -12.48 -8.66
C ASP A 171 -20.29 -13.29 -7.59
N HIS A 172 -20.77 -14.50 -7.25
CA HIS A 172 -20.24 -15.27 -6.11
C HIS A 172 -18.74 -15.54 -6.23
N GLU A 173 -18.26 -16.03 -7.38
CA GLU A 173 -16.82 -16.26 -7.62
C GLU A 173 -15.99 -14.97 -7.45
N PHE A 174 -16.53 -13.82 -7.87
CA PHE A 174 -15.83 -12.54 -7.77
C PHE A 174 -15.81 -12.03 -6.33
N ALA A 175 -16.93 -12.13 -5.61
CA ALA A 175 -17.01 -11.81 -4.19
C ALA A 175 -16.07 -12.71 -3.36
N ALA A 176 -16.05 -14.01 -3.65
CA ALA A 176 -15.15 -14.96 -2.99
C ALA A 176 -13.68 -14.59 -3.20
N ALA A 177 -13.30 -14.17 -4.41
CA ALA A 177 -11.95 -13.69 -4.68
C ALA A 177 -11.59 -12.44 -3.86
N ILE A 178 -12.53 -11.51 -3.66
CA ILE A 178 -12.33 -10.32 -2.82
C ILE A 178 -12.10 -10.74 -1.36
N VAL A 179 -12.91 -11.66 -0.83
CA VAL A 179 -12.76 -12.19 0.53
C VAL A 179 -11.44 -12.95 0.70
N ARG A 180 -11.04 -13.79 -0.26
CA ARG A 180 -9.72 -14.44 -0.26
C ARG A 180 -8.59 -13.42 -0.21
N CYS A 181 -8.68 -12.35 -0.99
CA CYS A 181 -7.70 -11.27 -0.98
C CYS A 181 -7.62 -10.59 0.40
N ALA A 182 -8.76 -10.33 1.03
CA ALA A 182 -8.84 -9.77 2.39
C ALA A 182 -8.16 -10.69 3.42
N LEU A 183 -8.50 -11.98 3.42
CA LEU A 183 -7.92 -13.00 4.30
C LEU A 183 -6.39 -13.06 4.15
N LYS A 184 -5.90 -13.12 2.92
CA LYS A 184 -4.46 -13.08 2.64
C LYS A 184 -3.82 -11.79 3.17
N THR A 185 -4.49 -10.66 3.00
CA THR A 185 -4.01 -9.36 3.49
C THR A 185 -3.85 -9.38 5.01
N ILE A 186 -4.89 -9.75 5.74
CA ILE A 186 -4.86 -9.78 7.21
C ILE A 186 -3.83 -10.80 7.71
N ALA A 187 -3.80 -12.01 7.15
CA ALA A 187 -2.86 -13.04 7.57
C ALA A 187 -1.40 -12.61 7.38
N VAL A 188 -1.08 -12.04 6.21
CA VAL A 188 0.27 -11.56 5.89
C VAL A 188 0.65 -10.37 6.77
N THR A 189 -0.25 -9.39 6.95
CA THR A 189 -0.02 -8.24 7.85
C THR A 189 0.28 -8.71 9.27
N THR A 190 -0.51 -9.65 9.80
CA THR A 190 -0.36 -10.19 11.16
C THR A 190 1.00 -10.87 11.38
N ILE A 191 1.50 -11.58 10.37
CA ILE A 191 2.68 -12.45 10.49
C ILE A 191 3.96 -11.66 10.20
N VAL A 192 3.99 -10.92 9.09
CA VAL A 192 5.20 -10.23 8.62
C VAL A 192 5.46 -8.93 9.38
N TRP A 193 4.40 -8.20 9.72
CA TRP A 193 4.47 -6.92 10.44
C TRP A 193 4.00 -7.05 11.89
N ARG A 194 4.19 -8.23 12.48
CA ARG A 194 3.76 -8.53 13.86
C ARG A 194 4.23 -7.45 14.85
N ASP A 195 5.46 -6.98 14.70
CA ASP A 195 6.05 -6.01 15.60
C ASP A 195 5.49 -4.60 15.37
N GLU A 196 5.28 -4.18 14.12
CA GLU A 196 4.63 -2.90 13.79
C GLU A 196 3.16 -2.88 14.25
N VAL A 197 2.46 -4.02 14.13
CA VAL A 197 1.08 -4.17 14.60
C VAL A 197 1.03 -4.13 16.13
N LYS A 198 1.91 -4.87 16.82
CA LYS A 198 1.96 -4.87 18.29
C LYS A 198 2.41 -3.53 18.88
N THR A 199 3.34 -2.82 18.23
CA THR A 199 3.81 -1.51 18.69
C THR A 199 2.71 -0.44 18.60
N ALA A 200 1.67 -0.64 17.77
CA ALA A 200 0.50 0.24 17.74
C ALA A 200 -0.43 0.09 18.96
N MET A 201 -0.41 -1.06 19.64
CA MET A 201 -1.23 -1.31 20.82
C MET A 201 -0.71 -0.62 22.08
N VAL A 202 0.50 -0.05 22.05
CA VAL A 202 1.07 0.72 23.15
C VAL A 202 1.85 1.89 22.57
N LEU A 203 1.21 3.07 22.46
CA LEU A 203 1.95 4.33 22.38
C LEU A 203 2.20 4.79 23.83
N PRO A 204 3.45 4.81 24.33
CA PRO A 204 3.76 5.45 25.60
C PRO A 204 3.76 6.98 25.39
N GLU A 205 2.97 7.70 26.19
CA GLU A 205 2.75 9.16 26.15
C GLU A 205 4.02 10.03 26.33
N SER A 206 5.19 9.44 26.51
CA SER A 206 6.42 10.22 26.66
C SER A 206 7.61 9.46 26.09
N ARG A 207 8.27 10.02 25.06
CA ARG A 207 9.72 9.88 24.90
C ARG A 207 10.33 10.90 23.96
N ASN A 208 11.48 11.39 24.39
CA ASN A 208 12.38 12.24 23.64
C ASN A 208 12.98 11.45 22.46
N LEU A 209 12.84 12.00 21.25
CA LEU A 209 13.47 11.49 20.03
C LEU A 209 14.97 11.80 20.07
N HIS A 210 15.80 10.77 19.92
CA HIS A 210 17.24 10.94 19.74
C HIS A 210 17.64 10.51 18.33
N GLN A 211 18.25 11.42 17.58
CA GLN A 211 18.87 11.11 16.30
C GLN A 211 20.03 10.16 16.54
N VAL A 212 20.05 9.02 15.84
CA VAL A 212 21.04 7.96 16.05
C VAL A 212 22.02 7.77 14.91
N ALA A 213 21.73 8.33 13.73
CA ALA A 213 22.65 8.30 12.60
C ALA A 213 22.31 9.39 11.58
N GLU A 214 23.33 9.84 10.86
CA GLU A 214 23.16 10.55 9.60
C GLU A 214 22.99 9.52 8.47
N VAL A 215 21.88 9.61 7.75
CA VAL A 215 21.52 8.68 6.67
C VAL A 215 22.42 8.84 5.46
N TYR A 216 22.85 10.07 5.19
CA TYR A 216 23.65 10.45 4.03
C TYR A 216 25.12 10.63 4.39
N THR A 217 25.80 9.53 4.67
CA THR A 217 27.27 9.53 4.82
C THR A 217 27.97 9.90 3.51
N PRO A 218 29.23 10.37 3.54
CA PRO A 218 30.00 10.64 2.33
C PRO A 218 30.08 9.44 1.36
N ALA A 219 30.15 8.22 1.88
CA ALA A 219 30.18 7.00 1.09
C ALA A 219 28.83 6.73 0.38
N VAL A 220 27.72 6.92 1.08
CA VAL A 220 26.37 6.82 0.50
C VAL A 220 26.14 7.92 -0.54
N ARG A 221 26.61 9.15 -0.27
CA ARG A 221 26.57 10.26 -1.24
C ARG A 221 27.35 9.91 -2.51
N GLN A 222 28.57 9.39 -2.38
CA GLN A 222 29.39 9.03 -3.53
C GLN A 222 28.80 7.87 -4.35
N ALA A 223 28.16 6.90 -3.68
CA ALA A 223 27.44 5.82 -4.36
C ALA A 223 26.23 6.35 -5.13
N LEU A 224 25.46 7.26 -4.54
CA LEU A 224 24.31 7.90 -5.18
C LEU A 224 24.70 8.83 -6.33
N GLU A 225 25.80 9.59 -6.18
CA GLU A 225 26.41 10.43 -7.22
C GLU A 225 26.74 9.62 -8.47
N ARG A 226 27.28 8.41 -8.31
CA ARG A 226 27.57 7.51 -9.43
C ARG A 226 26.34 6.93 -10.12
N MET A 227 25.21 6.84 -9.41
CA MET A 227 24.03 6.11 -9.90
C MET A 227 22.93 7.03 -10.44
N PHE A 228 22.74 8.25 -9.91
CA PHE A 228 21.48 9.01 -10.15
C PHE A 228 21.60 10.54 -10.21
N ILE A 229 22.78 11.15 -10.08
CA ILE A 229 22.88 12.61 -9.93
C ILE A 229 23.10 13.32 -11.27
N ALA A 230 22.01 13.41 -12.03
CA ALA A 230 21.71 14.61 -12.80
C ALA A 230 20.32 15.18 -12.44
N ASP A 231 19.43 14.38 -11.82
CA ASP A 231 17.99 14.63 -11.84
C ASP A 231 17.35 15.03 -10.49
N ASN A 232 18.15 15.34 -9.46
CA ASN A 232 17.60 15.57 -8.11
C ASN A 232 18.43 16.58 -7.28
N ALA A 233 18.67 17.77 -7.83
CA ALA A 233 19.42 18.85 -7.16
C ALA A 233 18.58 19.63 -6.12
N ASP A 234 17.27 19.42 -6.14
CA ASP A 234 16.21 20.09 -5.38
C ASP A 234 15.83 19.37 -4.08
N ILE A 235 16.31 18.14 -3.87
CA ILE A 235 16.06 17.41 -2.61
C ILE A 235 17.07 17.84 -1.54
N GLU A 236 16.60 18.52 -0.49
CA GLU A 236 17.38 18.85 0.71
C GLU A 236 17.65 17.61 1.59
N ARG A 237 18.53 16.73 1.10
CA ARG A 237 18.90 15.45 1.75
C ARG A 237 19.52 15.60 3.16
N LYS A 238 19.91 16.82 3.55
CA LYS A 238 20.41 17.14 4.90
C LYS A 238 19.30 17.13 5.97
N THR A 239 18.03 17.14 5.58
CA THR A 239 16.89 17.14 6.51
C THR A 239 16.44 15.73 6.90
N VAL A 240 16.97 14.70 6.24
CA VAL A 240 16.61 13.29 6.48
C VAL A 240 17.41 12.74 7.67
N ASN A 241 16.72 12.56 8.79
CA ASN A 241 17.30 12.05 10.04
C ASN A 241 16.73 10.66 10.36
N VAL A 242 17.56 9.78 10.94
CA VAL A 242 17.10 8.51 11.51
C VAL A 242 17.06 8.63 13.03
N PHE A 243 15.89 8.38 13.59
CA PHE A 243 15.64 8.37 15.03
C PHE A 243 15.53 6.94 15.53
N ARG A 244 16.03 6.70 16.75
CA ARG A 244 15.79 5.44 17.47
C ARG A 244 14.91 5.74 18.67
N ILE A 245 13.88 4.93 18.85
CA ILE A 245 13.06 4.98 20.06
C ILE A 245 13.85 4.31 21.18
N ILE A 246 14.21 5.06 22.23
CA ILE A 246 14.84 4.52 23.43
C ILE A 246 13.78 4.34 24.51
N ASP A 247 13.23 3.14 24.66
CA ASP A 247 13.62 2.23 25.75
C ASP A 247 13.84 2.74 27.18
N GLY A 248 13.29 3.86 27.65
CA GLY A 248 13.52 4.37 29.02
C GLY A 248 13.21 3.40 30.17
N SER A 249 12.56 2.25 29.92
CA SER A 249 12.29 1.21 30.93
C SER A 249 13.43 0.20 31.14
N LYS A 250 14.47 0.19 30.30
CA LYS A 250 15.66 -0.63 30.55
C LYS A 250 16.74 0.20 31.23
N LYS A 251 16.74 0.17 32.57
CA LYS A 251 17.96 0.47 33.35
C LYS A 251 19.07 -0.44 32.82
N LYS A 252 20.22 0.16 32.51
CA LYS A 252 21.49 -0.52 32.28
C LYS A 252 21.76 -1.46 33.45
N ASP A 253 21.84 -2.76 33.17
CA ASP A 253 22.73 -3.60 33.96
C ASP A 253 24.16 -3.25 33.53
N SER A 254 24.96 -2.96 34.55
CA SER A 254 26.38 -2.59 34.53
C SER A 254 27.27 -3.55 33.76
#